data_AF-A0A2N6VRG5-F1
#
_entry.id   AF-A0A2N6VRG5-F1
#
_cell.length_a   1.000
_cell.length_b   1.000
_cell.length_c   1.000
_cell.angle_alpha   90.00
_cell.angle_beta   90.00
_cell.angle_gamma   90.00
#
_symmetry.space_group_name_H-M   'P 1'
#
loop_
_entity.id
_entity.type
_entity.pdbx_description
1 polymer ?
#
loop_
_entity_poly.entity_id
_entity_poly.type
_entity_poly.pdbx_seq_one_letter_code
_entity_poly.pdbx_strand_id
1 'polypeptide(L)'
;MLLQLSAQHIVILLVIIILLFGASKLPSLARNLGKSAKIFRDEVKSMNDDSNETPSELEPSRSEDSVNNGSRPHADSTQSARDTDK
;
A
#
# COMPACT_ATOMS: atom_id res chain seq x y z
N MET A 1 -13.31 13.29 -36.49
CA MET A 1 -13.35 11.83 -36.73
C MET A 1 -12.44 11.01 -35.77
N LEU A 2 -11.89 11.58 -34.69
CA LEU A 2 -11.00 10.86 -33.75
C LEU A 2 -11.37 11.04 -32.25
N LEU A 3 -12.43 11.79 -31.96
CA LEU A 3 -12.83 12.17 -30.59
C LEU A 3 -14.25 11.68 -30.27
N GLN A 4 -14.59 10.49 -30.77
CA GLN A 4 -15.84 9.78 -30.45
C GLN A 4 -15.58 8.53 -29.61
N LEU A 5 -14.39 8.42 -28.99
CA LEU A 5 -14.20 7.56 -27.83
C LEU A 5 -14.88 8.25 -26.63
N SER A 6 -16.20 8.26 -26.68
CA SER A 6 -17.06 8.72 -25.61
C SER A 6 -16.62 8.03 -24.32
N ALA A 7 -16.51 8.81 -23.24
CA ALA A 7 -16.13 8.34 -21.89
C ALA A 7 -16.87 7.05 -21.47
N GLN A 8 -18.05 6.81 -22.05
CA GLN A 8 -18.83 5.58 -21.95
C GLN A 8 -18.03 4.29 -22.25
N HIS A 9 -17.15 4.26 -23.27
CA HIS A 9 -16.36 3.07 -23.59
C HIS A 9 -15.34 2.75 -22.48
N ILE A 10 -14.73 3.80 -21.92
CA ILE A 10 -13.77 3.66 -20.81
C ILE A 10 -14.51 3.16 -19.56
N VAL A 11 -15.71 3.66 -19.30
CA VAL A 11 -16.56 3.19 -18.19
C VAL A 11 -16.93 1.71 -18.38
N ILE A 12 -17.33 1.30 -19.59
CA ILE A 12 -17.67 -0.10 -19.89
C ILE A 12 -16.45 -1.01 -19.68
N LEU A 13 -15.26 -0.60 -20.15
CA LEU A 13 -14.03 -1.36 -19.95
C LEU A 13 -13.69 -1.49 -18.46
N LEU A 14 -13.83 -0.40 -17.69
CA LEU A 14 -13.59 -0.40 -16.25
C LEU A 14 -14.55 -1.36 -15.53
N VAL A 15 -15.83 -1.39 -15.92
CA VAL A 15 -16.81 -2.33 -15.38
C VAL A 15 -16.40 -3.78 -15.66
N ILE A 16 -15.95 -4.09 -16.87
CA ILE A 16 -15.47 -5.44 -17.22
C ILE A 16 -14.27 -5.83 -16.35
N ILE A 17 -13.29 -4.94 -16.18
CA ILE A 17 -12.12 -5.20 -15.33
C ILE A 17 -12.56 -5.42 -13.87
N ILE A 18 -13.49 -4.62 -13.34
CA ILE A 18 -14.04 -4.80 -11.99
C ILE A 18 -14.77 -6.15 -11.87
N LEU A 19 -15.47 -6.61 -12.90
CA LEU A 19 -16.12 -7.93 -12.88
C LEU A 19 -15.10 -9.08 -12.87
N LEU A 20 -14.03 -8.98 -13.66
CA LEU A 20 -13.01 -10.03 -13.77
C LEU A 20 -12.10 -10.09 -12.53
N PHE A 21 -11.65 -8.93 -12.06
CA PHE A 21 -10.69 -8.83 -10.96
C PHE A 21 -11.40 -8.66 -9.60
N GLY A 22 -12.62 -8.15 -9.57
CA GLY A 22 -13.35 -7.80 -8.36
C GLY A 22 -13.02 -6.39 -7.84
N ALA A 23 -14.02 -5.74 -7.23
CA ALA A 23 -13.91 -4.38 -6.69
C ALA A 23 -12.81 -4.21 -5.62
N SER A 24 -12.43 -5.29 -4.92
CA SER A 24 -11.38 -5.25 -3.89
C SER A 24 -9.96 -5.39 -4.44
N LYS A 25 -9.77 -5.97 -5.64
CA LYS A 25 -8.41 -6.22 -6.18
C LYS A 25 -7.83 -5.00 -6.89
N LEU A 26 -8.63 -4.20 -7.60
CA LEU A 26 -8.17 -2.94 -8.20
C LEU A 26 -7.58 -1.95 -7.20
N PRO A 27 -8.24 -1.61 -6.07
CA PRO A 27 -7.67 -0.69 -5.10
C PRO A 27 -6.44 -1.28 -4.41
N SER A 28 -6.39 -2.59 -4.19
CA SER A 28 -5.17 -3.22 -3.66
C SER A 28 -4.00 -3.08 -4.64
N LEU A 29 -4.20 -3.46 -5.91
CA LEU A 29 -3.16 -3.33 -6.94
C LEU A 29 -2.68 -1.89 -7.08
N ALA A 30 -3.60 -0.91 -7.11
CA ALA A 30 -3.25 0.50 -7.16
C ALA A 30 -2.45 0.96 -5.91
N ARG A 31 -2.84 0.51 -4.71
CA ARG A 31 -2.11 0.81 -3.45
C ARG A 31 -0.70 0.21 -3.46
N ASN A 32 -0.55 -1.03 -3.90
CA ASN A 32 0.75 -1.70 -3.97
C ASN A 32 1.67 -1.06 -5.04
N LEU A 33 1.13 -0.78 -6.24
CA LEU A 33 1.86 -0.09 -7.31
C LEU A 33 2.21 1.35 -6.94
N GLY A 34 1.32 2.06 -6.25
CA GLY A 34 1.56 3.43 -5.79
C GLY A 34 2.68 3.52 -4.76
N LYS A 35 2.82 2.53 -3.86
CA LYS A 35 3.95 2.45 -2.92
C LYS A 35 5.27 2.27 -3.66
N SER A 36 5.35 1.33 -4.61
CA SER A 36 6.56 1.12 -5.42
C SER A 36 6.88 2.32 -6.31
N ALA A 37 5.85 2.96 -6.89
CA ALA A 37 6.01 4.15 -7.72
C ALA A 37 6.43 5.38 -6.91
N LYS A 38 5.97 5.54 -5.65
CA LYS A 38 6.42 6.63 -4.77
C LYS A 38 7.92 6.54 -4.52
N ILE A 39 8.41 5.38 -4.11
CA ILE A 39 9.84 5.14 -3.86
C ILE A 39 10.66 5.41 -5.13
N PHE A 40 10.20 4.93 -6.29
CA PHE A 40 10.87 5.19 -7.56
C PHE A 40 10.89 6.69 -7.92
N ARG A 41 9.78 7.41 -7.70
CA ARG A 41 9.72 8.86 -7.97
C ARG A 41 10.61 9.65 -7.02
N ASP A 42 10.68 9.25 -5.75
CA ASP A 42 11.51 9.91 -4.74
C ASP A 42 13.01 9.71 -5.04
N GLU A 43 13.41 8.51 -5.47
CA GLU A 43 14.77 8.21 -5.92
C GLU A 43 15.12 9.01 -7.20
N VAL A 44 14.27 8.96 -8.22
CA VAL A 44 14.48 9.68 -9.49
C VAL A 44 14.47 11.20 -9.31
N LYS A 45 13.67 11.71 -8.37
CA LYS A 45 13.63 13.13 -8.01
C LYS A 45 14.90 13.54 -7.28
N SER A 46 15.42 12.73 -6.36
CA SER A 46 16.69 12.99 -5.67
C SER A 46 17.86 13.03 -6.66
N MET A 47 17.85 12.16 -7.67
CA MET A 47 18.83 12.19 -8.77
C MET A 47 18.72 13.42 -9.69
N ASN A 48 17.53 14.05 -9.80
CA ASN A 48 17.33 15.27 -10.59
C ASN A 48 17.51 16.56 -9.77
N ASP A 49 17.20 16.53 -8.47
CA ASP A 49 17.25 17.69 -7.57
C ASP A 49 18.68 18.04 -7.11
N ASP A 50 19.69 17.18 -7.35
CA ASP A 50 21.12 17.54 -7.23
C ASP A 50 21.54 18.71 -8.15
N SER A 51 20.63 19.24 -8.96
CA SER A 51 20.84 20.47 -9.77
C SER A 51 19.95 21.67 -9.39
N ASN A 52 18.96 21.56 -8.49
CA ASN A 52 18.17 22.72 -8.04
C ASN A 52 17.30 22.41 -6.80
N GLU A 53 17.62 23.03 -5.67
CA GLU A 53 16.99 22.75 -4.37
C GLU A 53 15.65 23.49 -4.21
N THR A 54 14.53 22.78 -4.01
CA THR A 54 13.38 23.32 -3.27
C THR A 54 12.60 22.19 -2.57
N PRO A 55 12.49 22.18 -1.23
CA PRO A 55 11.68 21.21 -0.48
C PRO A 55 10.18 21.45 -0.71
N SER A 56 9.47 20.49 -1.30
CA SER A 56 8.01 20.48 -1.31
C SER A 56 7.51 19.56 -0.20
N GLU A 57 7.43 20.14 0.99
CA GLU A 57 6.62 19.67 2.12
C GLU A 57 5.16 19.88 1.75
N LEU A 58 4.47 18.80 1.38
CA LEU A 58 3.02 18.70 1.40
C LEU A 58 2.66 17.26 1.80
N GLU A 59 2.86 16.94 3.07
CA GLU A 59 2.05 15.93 3.75
C GLU A 59 0.55 16.26 3.59
N PRO A 60 -0.27 15.29 3.17
CA PRO A 60 -1.43 15.00 3.99
C PRO A 60 -1.53 13.52 4.35
N SER A 61 -1.50 13.30 5.67
CA SER A 61 -2.47 12.51 6.41
C SER A 61 -2.47 11.00 6.18
N ARG A 62 -1.69 10.32 7.03
CA ARG A 62 -2.21 9.38 8.04
C ARG A 62 -3.52 8.66 7.65
N SER A 63 -3.45 7.65 6.79
CA SER A 63 -4.47 6.61 6.74
C SER A 63 -4.02 5.45 7.62
N GLU A 64 -4.34 5.61 8.90
CA GLU A 64 -4.76 4.58 9.87
C GLU A 64 -4.40 3.14 9.53
N ASP A 65 -3.31 2.70 10.14
CA ASP A 65 -3.11 1.34 10.61
C ASP A 65 -4.18 1.05 11.68
N SER A 66 -5.35 0.55 11.27
CA SER A 66 -6.33 -0.03 12.17
C SER A 66 -7.14 -1.08 11.44
N VAL A 67 -6.70 -2.34 11.58
CA VAL A 67 -7.47 -3.46 12.16
C VAL A 67 -6.60 -4.71 12.00
N ASN A 68 -5.85 -5.07 13.05
CA ASN A 68 -6.05 -6.31 13.80
C ASN A 68 -4.87 -6.49 14.77
N ASN A 69 -4.98 -5.83 15.92
CA ASN A 69 -4.26 -6.24 17.11
C ASN A 69 -4.81 -7.61 17.55
N GLY A 70 -4.26 -8.68 17.00
CA GLY A 70 -4.36 -10.03 17.53
C GLY A 70 -3.44 -10.19 18.74
N SER A 71 -3.66 -9.40 19.79
CA SER A 71 -3.11 -9.69 21.12
C SER A 71 -3.65 -11.05 21.57
N ARG A 72 -2.83 -12.09 21.50
CA ARG A 72 -2.83 -13.12 22.54
C ARG A 72 -1.48 -13.07 23.27
N PRO A 73 -1.51 -12.81 24.58
CA PRO A 73 -0.32 -12.59 25.40
C PRO A 73 0.52 -13.87 25.53
N HIS A 74 1.83 -13.66 25.60
CA HIS A 74 2.78 -14.59 26.21
C HIS A 74 2.25 -15.00 27.60
N ALA A 75 1.77 -16.24 27.72
CA ALA A 75 1.78 -17.00 28.97
C ALA A 75 2.79 -18.12 28.72
N ASP A 76 4.06 -17.94 29.05
CA ASP A 76 4.59 -18.19 30.40
C ASP A 76 3.86 -19.35 31.10
N SER A 77 4.21 -20.55 30.67
CA SER A 77 4.13 -21.75 31.51
C SER A 77 4.99 -22.83 30.85
N THR A 78 5.80 -23.50 31.68
CA THR A 78 6.63 -24.69 31.38
C THR A 78 8.08 -24.44 30.97
N GLN A 79 8.93 -24.04 31.94
CA GLN A 79 10.12 -24.82 32.35
C GLN A 79 10.93 -24.06 33.42
N SER A 80 10.28 -23.78 34.55
CA SER A 80 10.95 -23.62 35.83
C SER A 80 10.50 -24.79 36.71
N ALA A 81 11.44 -25.42 37.40
CA ALA A 81 11.31 -26.58 38.29
C ALA A 81 11.28 -27.99 37.65
N ARG A 82 12.48 -28.51 37.36
CA ARG A 82 12.94 -29.81 37.91
C ARG A 82 14.46 -29.85 37.94
N ASP A 83 15.00 -28.84 38.62
CA ASP A 83 16.28 -28.95 39.31
C ASP A 83 15.92 -29.35 40.74
N THR A 84 15.98 -30.65 41.03
CA THR A 84 15.97 -31.20 42.39
C THR A 84 16.69 -32.53 42.33
N ASP A 85 18.01 -32.44 42.27
CA ASP A 85 18.94 -33.09 43.21
C ASP A 85 18.29 -34.13 44.15
N LYS A 86 18.42 -35.44 43.82
CA LYS A 86 18.93 -36.51 44.70
C LYS A 86 18.94 -37.88 44.03
#